data_AF-A0A2K9P215-F1
#
_entry.id   AF-A0A2K9P215-F1
#
_cell.length_a   1.000
_cell.length_b   1.000
_cell.length_c   1.000
_cell.angle_alpha   90.00
_cell.angle_beta   90.00
_cell.angle_gamma   90.00
#
_symmetry.space_group_name_H-M   'P 1'
#
loop_
_entity.id
_entity.type
_entity.pdbx_description
1 polymer ?
#
loop_
_entity_poly.entity_id
_entity_poly.type
_entity_poly.pdbx_seq_one_letter_code
_entity_poly.pdbx_strand_id
1 'polypeptide(L)'
;MAKIYIDPGHNPTGNDTGAVGYGLKEQDVSVQVGIILRELLLVSGQTVKMSRENITDTVSSSLNGSLAGRYNAANSWDADIFVSIHCNAANTKAYGCETYYCTGSNQGKVLAECVQPHMAAETERYNRGVKSANFAVIKHTNMPAILVETAFIDNYDDNRFLASDDGKYKCAVGIYKGICDYLGIEYKLESEDKLVSREYEELNERLEKVENPMIYDYVDENMPEWARPTITKLVDKGFLKGDEEGKLGLTEDLIRMFIVNDRAGVYRE
;
A
#
# COMPACT_ATOMS: atom_id res chain seq x y z
N MET A 1 -6.67 -10.67 -22.08
CA MET A 1 -5.81 -10.34 -20.93
C MET A 1 -5.08 -9.08 -21.30
N ALA A 2 -5.36 -7.99 -20.59
CA ALA A 2 -4.69 -6.71 -20.77
C ALA A 2 -3.46 -6.62 -19.86
N LYS A 3 -2.44 -5.88 -20.31
CA LYS A 3 -1.30 -5.43 -19.53
C LYS A 3 -1.60 -4.07 -18.93
N ILE A 4 -1.76 -4.02 -17.62
CA ILE A 4 -2.10 -2.78 -16.91
C ILE A 4 -0.88 -2.36 -16.11
N TYR A 5 -0.40 -1.15 -16.40
CA TYR A 5 0.70 -0.56 -15.65
C TYR A 5 0.15 0.40 -14.60
N ILE A 6 0.37 0.10 -13.33
CA ILE A 6 -0.04 0.94 -12.20
C ILE A 6 1.16 1.79 -11.77
N ASP A 7 0.94 3.08 -11.61
CA ASP A 7 1.96 4.01 -11.18
C ASP A 7 1.57 4.66 -9.85
N PRO A 8 1.98 4.09 -8.70
CA PRO A 8 1.89 4.80 -7.43
C PRO A 8 2.76 6.05 -7.45
N GLY A 9 2.12 7.23 -7.40
CA GLY A 9 2.79 8.51 -7.48
C GLY A 9 3.88 8.70 -6.42
N HIS A 10 4.88 9.52 -6.76
CA HIS A 10 5.95 9.97 -5.85
C HIS A 10 6.90 8.87 -5.34
N ASN A 11 7.96 9.24 -4.65
CA ASN A 11 9.04 8.40 -4.10
C ASN A 11 9.22 8.69 -2.61
N PRO A 12 9.72 7.74 -1.80
CA PRO A 12 9.88 7.92 -0.36
C PRO A 12 10.84 9.04 0.06
N THR A 13 11.76 9.39 -0.83
CA THR A 13 12.80 10.39 -0.62
C THR A 13 13.13 11.10 -1.94
N GLY A 14 13.90 12.18 -1.85
CA GLY A 14 14.36 12.95 -3.02
C GLY A 14 13.42 14.10 -3.36
N ASN A 15 13.37 14.47 -4.64
CA ASN A 15 12.70 15.70 -5.08
C ASN A 15 11.22 15.49 -5.50
N ASP A 16 10.69 14.29 -5.31
CA ASP A 16 9.36 13.88 -5.77
C ASP A 16 8.65 13.09 -4.67
N THR A 17 8.46 13.67 -3.48
CA THR A 17 7.86 12.98 -2.32
C THR A 17 6.34 13.12 -2.21
N GLY A 18 5.75 13.98 -3.04
CA GLY A 18 4.31 14.27 -3.00
C GLY A 18 3.90 15.13 -1.81
N ALA A 19 2.59 15.24 -1.61
CA ALA A 19 1.98 16.00 -0.54
C ALA A 19 2.01 15.27 0.81
N VAL A 20 1.95 16.05 1.89
CA VAL A 20 1.86 15.57 3.27
C VAL A 20 0.72 16.31 3.96
N GLY A 21 -0.14 15.57 4.66
CA GLY A 21 -1.26 16.14 5.39
C GLY A 21 -1.59 15.29 6.62
N TYR A 22 -1.76 15.93 7.78
CA TYR A 22 -2.13 15.29 9.06
C TYR A 22 -1.32 14.01 9.41
N GLY A 23 -0.05 13.94 9.00
CA GLY A 23 0.84 12.80 9.25
C GLY A 23 0.83 11.72 8.16
N LEU A 24 -0.09 11.77 7.20
CA LEU A 24 -0.05 10.93 5.99
C LEU A 24 0.89 11.52 4.93
N LYS A 25 1.52 10.61 4.17
CA LYS A 25 2.36 10.95 3.02
C LYS A 25 1.74 10.35 1.77
N GLU A 26 1.55 11.15 0.74
CA GLU A 26 0.93 10.74 -0.51
C GLU A 26 1.64 9.53 -1.15
N GLN A 27 2.97 9.57 -1.19
CA GLN A 27 3.85 8.49 -1.64
C GLN A 27 3.61 7.11 -1.00
N ASP A 28 3.04 7.06 0.20
CA ASP A 28 2.79 5.81 0.94
C ASP A 28 1.35 5.34 0.66
N VAL A 29 0.40 6.27 0.68
CA VAL A 29 -1.01 6.01 0.36
C VAL A 29 -1.16 5.53 -1.09
N SER A 30 -0.46 6.15 -2.04
CA SER A 30 -0.51 5.77 -3.45
C SER A 30 -0.06 4.32 -3.67
N VAL A 31 1.01 3.88 -2.99
CA VAL A 31 1.51 2.49 -3.07
C VAL A 31 0.51 1.52 -2.45
N GLN A 32 -0.05 1.86 -1.29
CA GLN A 32 -1.02 1.00 -0.61
C GLN A 32 -2.27 0.76 -1.47
N VAL A 33 -2.84 1.82 -2.07
CA VAL A 33 -3.96 1.69 -3.01
C VAL A 33 -3.54 0.90 -4.25
N GLY A 34 -2.35 1.16 -4.80
CA GLY A 34 -1.83 0.47 -5.97
C GLY A 34 -1.63 -1.04 -5.77
N ILE A 35 -1.19 -1.47 -4.59
CA ILE A 35 -1.04 -2.89 -4.24
C ILE A 35 -2.40 -3.58 -4.23
N ILE A 36 -3.41 -2.97 -3.60
CA ILE A 36 -4.76 -3.55 -3.56
C ILE A 36 -5.32 -3.65 -4.99
N LEU A 37 -5.17 -2.60 -5.80
CA LEU A 37 -5.60 -2.59 -7.19
C LEU A 37 -4.91 -3.69 -8.01
N ARG A 38 -3.60 -3.89 -7.81
CA ARG A 38 -2.85 -4.97 -8.46
C ARG A 38 -3.48 -6.32 -8.17
N GLU A 39 -3.74 -6.63 -6.90
CA GLU A 39 -4.31 -7.93 -6.53
C GLU A 39 -5.69 -8.15 -7.16
N LEU A 40 -6.57 -7.15 -7.13
CA LEU A 40 -7.89 -7.22 -7.80
C LEU A 40 -7.76 -7.52 -9.30
N LEU A 41 -6.83 -6.84 -9.97
CA LEU A 41 -6.59 -7.03 -11.40
C LEU A 41 -5.95 -8.39 -11.72
N LEU A 42 -5.01 -8.88 -10.90
CA LEU A 42 -4.42 -10.20 -11.05
C LEU A 42 -5.46 -11.31 -10.89
N VAL A 43 -6.31 -11.23 -9.86
CA VAL A 43 -7.42 -12.19 -9.62
C VAL A 43 -8.42 -12.18 -10.78
N SER A 44 -8.64 -11.02 -11.40
CA SER A 44 -9.49 -10.90 -12.60
C SER A 44 -8.85 -11.44 -13.89
N GLY A 45 -7.61 -11.93 -13.82
CA GLY A 45 -6.89 -12.52 -14.95
C GLY A 45 -6.19 -11.50 -15.85
N GLN A 46 -5.86 -10.30 -15.35
CA GLN A 46 -5.02 -9.34 -16.07
C GLN A 46 -3.54 -9.54 -15.75
N THR A 47 -2.66 -8.99 -16.60
CA THR A 47 -1.23 -8.88 -16.29
C THR A 47 -0.96 -7.51 -15.72
N VAL A 48 -0.26 -7.42 -14.58
CA VAL A 48 -0.01 -6.14 -13.91
C VAL A 48 1.47 -5.93 -13.66
N LYS A 49 1.94 -4.69 -13.83
CA LYS A 49 3.24 -4.21 -13.31
C LYS A 49 3.04 -2.89 -12.59
N MET A 50 3.96 -2.59 -11.67
CA MET A 50 3.95 -1.34 -10.92
C MET A 50 5.25 -0.58 -11.08
N SER A 51 5.21 0.76 -11.01
CA SER A 51 6.44 1.58 -10.91
C SER A 51 7.12 1.46 -9.55
N ARG A 52 6.34 1.15 -8.50
CA ARG A 52 6.77 0.90 -7.12
C ARG A 52 5.91 -0.20 -6.53
N GLU A 53 6.52 -1.20 -5.88
CA GLU A 53 5.80 -2.30 -5.23
C GLU A 53 5.84 -2.21 -3.71
N ASN A 54 6.71 -1.37 -3.16
CA ASN A 54 6.85 -1.12 -1.72
C ASN A 54 6.95 0.37 -1.41
N ILE A 55 6.56 0.74 -0.19
CA ILE A 55 6.65 2.13 0.29
C ILE A 55 8.10 2.66 0.34
N THR A 56 9.10 1.77 0.32
CA THR A 56 10.52 2.11 0.29
C THR A 56 11.13 2.18 -1.12
N ASP A 57 10.40 1.73 -2.15
CA ASP A 57 10.92 1.72 -3.51
C ASP A 57 11.05 3.15 -4.05
N THR A 58 12.15 3.44 -4.73
CA THR A 58 12.39 4.75 -5.36
C THR A 58 12.64 4.54 -6.84
N VAL A 59 11.88 5.23 -7.71
CA VAL A 59 12.10 5.21 -9.16
C VAL A 59 13.39 5.95 -9.53
N SER A 60 13.55 7.16 -8.98
CA SER A 60 14.78 7.98 -9.11
C SER A 60 14.76 9.08 -8.04
N SER A 61 15.95 9.47 -7.56
CA SER A 61 16.09 10.57 -6.60
C SER A 61 15.83 11.96 -7.19
N SER A 62 15.97 12.12 -8.50
CA SER A 62 15.64 13.37 -9.22
C SER A 62 14.18 13.38 -9.68
N LEU A 63 13.56 14.57 -9.72
CA LEU A 63 12.19 14.75 -10.20
C LEU A 63 12.04 14.28 -11.66
N ASN A 64 12.89 14.77 -12.57
CA ASN A 64 12.81 14.40 -13.98
C ASN A 64 13.04 12.91 -14.19
N GLY A 65 14.00 12.31 -13.48
CA GLY A 65 14.23 10.87 -13.55
C GLY A 65 13.07 10.05 -12.98
N SER A 66 12.40 10.54 -11.92
CA SER A 66 11.22 9.87 -11.35
C SER A 66 10.09 9.84 -12.38
N LEU A 67 9.72 11.01 -12.91
CA LEU A 67 8.66 11.11 -13.92
C LEU A 67 9.00 10.29 -15.17
N ALA A 68 10.23 10.39 -15.67
CA ALA A 68 10.68 9.66 -16.85
C ALA A 68 10.72 8.14 -16.65
N GLY A 69 11.20 7.67 -15.51
CA GLY A 69 11.25 6.24 -15.21
C GLY A 69 9.87 5.57 -15.27
N ARG A 70 8.85 6.26 -14.76
CA ARG A 70 7.46 5.75 -14.72
C ARG A 70 6.88 5.51 -16.10
N TYR A 71 6.85 6.54 -16.94
CA TYR A 71 6.27 6.41 -18.29
C TYR A 71 7.16 5.57 -19.22
N ASN A 72 8.50 5.62 -19.07
CA ASN A 72 9.40 4.80 -19.88
C ASN A 72 9.26 3.31 -19.57
N ALA A 73 9.07 2.94 -18.29
CA ALA A 73 8.85 1.56 -17.91
C ALA A 73 7.52 1.02 -18.48
N ALA A 74 6.44 1.81 -18.42
CA ALA A 74 5.17 1.45 -19.04
C ALA A 74 5.28 1.30 -20.57
N ASN A 75 5.93 2.26 -21.24
CA ASN A 75 6.17 2.22 -22.68
C ASN A 75 7.03 1.03 -23.10
N SER A 76 8.11 0.75 -22.36
CA SER A 76 9.02 -0.36 -22.68
C SER A 76 8.38 -1.72 -22.47
N TRP A 77 7.40 -1.81 -21.56
CA TRP A 77 6.65 -3.03 -21.33
C TRP A 77 5.49 -3.22 -22.32
N ASP A 78 5.21 -2.20 -23.13
CA ASP A 78 4.10 -2.18 -24.09
C ASP A 78 2.78 -2.44 -23.37
N ALA A 79 2.49 -1.61 -22.35
CA ALA A 79 1.26 -1.70 -21.57
C ALA A 79 0.04 -1.28 -22.41
N ASP A 80 -1.11 -1.92 -22.16
CA ASP A 80 -2.38 -1.58 -22.81
C ASP A 80 -3.07 -0.39 -22.13
N ILE A 81 -2.85 -0.22 -20.82
CA ILE A 81 -3.40 0.87 -20.01
C ILE A 81 -2.34 1.34 -18.99
N PHE A 82 -2.28 2.65 -18.75
CA PHE A 82 -1.50 3.25 -17.66
C PHE A 82 -2.41 3.98 -16.67
N VAL A 83 -2.27 3.67 -15.38
CA VAL A 83 -3.04 4.30 -14.30
C VAL A 83 -2.11 4.82 -13.23
N SER A 84 -1.97 6.14 -13.15
CA SER A 84 -1.24 6.80 -12.07
C SER A 84 -2.17 7.10 -10.89
N ILE A 85 -1.73 6.82 -9.67
CA ILE A 85 -2.52 6.95 -8.43
C ILE A 85 -1.88 8.00 -7.53
N HIS A 86 -2.66 9.00 -7.16
CA HIS A 86 -2.25 10.17 -6.40
C HIS A 86 -3.26 10.54 -5.31
N CYS A 87 -2.83 11.42 -4.41
CA CYS A 87 -3.71 12.10 -3.47
C CYS A 87 -3.57 13.61 -3.68
N ASN A 88 -4.69 14.30 -3.81
CA ASN A 88 -4.67 15.72 -4.10
C ASN A 88 -4.26 16.53 -2.86
N ALA A 89 -3.86 17.77 -3.07
CA ALA A 89 -3.68 18.75 -2.01
C ALA A 89 -3.94 20.16 -2.57
N ALA A 90 -4.55 21.03 -1.77
CA ALA A 90 -4.79 22.40 -2.19
C ALA A 90 -4.69 23.42 -1.05
N ASN A 91 -5.78 23.61 -0.32
CA ASN A 91 -5.93 24.69 0.67
C ASN A 91 -6.67 24.24 1.92
N THR A 92 -6.65 22.94 2.22
CA THR A 92 -7.38 22.25 3.29
C THR A 92 -8.92 22.23 3.18
N LYS A 93 -9.51 23.01 2.28
CA LYS A 93 -10.96 23.09 2.08
C LYS A 93 -11.46 22.31 0.87
N ALA A 94 -10.63 22.12 -0.15
CA ALA A 94 -10.98 21.28 -1.28
C ALA A 94 -11.06 19.81 -0.83
N TYR A 95 -12.04 19.08 -1.36
CA TYR A 95 -12.29 17.68 -1.03
C TYR A 95 -12.90 16.98 -2.26
N GLY A 96 -12.86 15.65 -2.26
CA GLY A 96 -13.41 14.81 -3.31
C GLY A 96 -12.36 14.13 -4.20
N CYS A 97 -12.83 13.28 -5.11
CA CYS A 97 -11.99 12.57 -6.08
C CYS A 97 -12.08 13.20 -7.47
N GLU A 98 -11.00 13.12 -8.26
CA GLU A 98 -10.96 13.54 -9.67
C GLU A 98 -10.04 12.63 -10.50
N THR A 99 -10.32 12.53 -11.79
CA THR A 99 -9.50 11.75 -12.72
C THR A 99 -9.08 12.61 -13.90
N TYR A 100 -7.79 12.63 -14.17
CA TYR A 100 -7.16 13.35 -15.26
C TYR A 100 -6.81 12.43 -16.42
N TYR A 101 -6.99 12.93 -17.64
CA TYR A 101 -6.42 12.36 -18.86
C TYR A 101 -5.54 13.39 -19.57
N CYS A 102 -4.68 12.94 -20.49
CA CYS A 102 -3.86 13.85 -21.29
C CYS A 102 -4.72 14.68 -22.25
N THR A 103 -4.56 16.01 -22.28
CA THR A 103 -5.28 16.87 -23.22
C THR A 103 -5.11 16.39 -24.66
N GLY A 104 -6.23 16.15 -25.36
CA GLY A 104 -6.25 15.63 -26.73
C GLY A 104 -6.27 14.11 -26.86
N SER A 105 -6.13 13.35 -25.76
CA SER A 105 -6.25 11.89 -25.77
C SER A 105 -7.71 11.44 -25.67
N ASN A 106 -8.29 10.99 -26.78
CA ASN A 106 -9.66 10.47 -26.80
C ASN A 106 -9.78 9.17 -25.98
N GLN A 107 -8.84 8.25 -26.11
CA GLN A 107 -8.88 6.99 -25.36
C GLN A 107 -8.62 7.20 -23.86
N GLY A 108 -7.70 8.10 -23.49
CA GLY A 108 -7.49 8.46 -22.09
C GLY A 108 -8.73 9.11 -21.49
N LYS A 109 -9.45 9.94 -22.26
CA LYS A 109 -10.74 10.52 -21.84
C LYS A 109 -11.77 9.45 -21.56
N VAL A 110 -11.97 8.49 -22.47
CA VAL A 110 -12.93 7.39 -22.29
C VAL A 110 -12.60 6.56 -21.06
N LEU A 111 -11.32 6.22 -20.85
CA LEU A 111 -10.87 5.52 -19.65
C LEU A 111 -11.18 6.31 -18.37
N ALA A 112 -10.92 7.62 -18.36
CA ALA A 112 -11.23 8.47 -17.22
C ALA A 112 -12.75 8.56 -16.94
N GLU A 113 -13.57 8.59 -18.00
CA GLU A 113 -15.04 8.62 -17.94
C GLU A 113 -15.62 7.30 -17.41
N CYS A 114 -14.95 6.16 -17.64
CA CYS A 114 -15.29 4.90 -16.98
C CYS A 114 -14.86 4.89 -15.49
N VAL A 115 -13.67 5.39 -15.17
CA VAL A 115 -13.11 5.31 -13.80
C VAL A 115 -13.76 6.27 -12.81
N GLN A 116 -13.98 7.53 -13.19
CA GLN A 116 -14.41 8.57 -12.25
C GLN A 116 -15.78 8.29 -11.58
N PRO A 117 -16.83 7.80 -12.28
CA PRO A 117 -18.11 7.49 -11.65
C PRO A 117 -18.01 6.37 -10.62
N HIS A 118 -17.24 5.31 -10.91
CA HIS A 118 -17.01 4.22 -9.96
C HIS A 118 -16.21 4.70 -8.76
N MET A 119 -15.18 5.54 -8.95
CA MET A 119 -14.46 6.16 -7.84
C MET A 119 -15.40 6.92 -6.90
N ALA A 120 -16.26 7.78 -7.44
CA ALA A 120 -17.20 8.53 -6.62
C ALA A 120 -18.21 7.64 -5.89
N ALA A 121 -18.71 6.59 -6.56
CA ALA A 121 -19.69 5.67 -5.98
C ALA A 121 -19.10 4.83 -4.83
N GLU A 122 -17.92 4.24 -5.02
CA GLU A 122 -17.31 3.35 -4.03
C GLU A 122 -16.74 4.11 -2.82
N THR A 123 -16.17 5.29 -3.06
CA THR A 123 -15.50 6.07 -2.00
C THR A 123 -16.47 7.01 -1.26
N GLU A 124 -17.67 7.22 -1.80
CA GLU A 124 -18.65 8.22 -1.35
C GLU A 124 -18.04 9.63 -1.21
N ARG A 125 -16.93 9.90 -1.91
CA ARG A 125 -16.30 11.22 -1.95
C ARG A 125 -16.98 12.09 -2.99
N TYR A 126 -16.87 13.40 -2.82
CA TYR A 126 -17.44 14.36 -3.76
C TYR A 126 -16.84 14.16 -5.16
N ASN A 127 -17.70 13.95 -6.16
CA ASN A 127 -17.28 13.74 -7.54
C ASN A 127 -16.89 15.09 -8.19
N ARG A 128 -15.59 15.33 -8.36
CA ARG A 128 -15.08 16.55 -9.00
C ARG A 128 -14.94 16.43 -10.52
N GLY A 129 -15.34 15.28 -11.06
CA GLY A 129 -15.42 15.01 -12.49
C GLY A 129 -14.10 14.62 -13.14
N VAL A 130 -14.20 14.36 -14.45
CA VAL A 130 -13.07 14.10 -15.33
C VAL A 130 -12.48 15.41 -15.83
N LYS A 131 -11.16 15.51 -15.85
CA LYS A 131 -10.41 16.71 -16.25
C LYS A 131 -9.29 16.36 -17.22
N SER A 132 -8.82 17.35 -17.97
CA SER A 132 -7.64 17.19 -18.83
C SER A 132 -6.46 17.99 -18.30
N ALA A 133 -5.29 17.37 -18.26
CA ALA A 133 -4.02 18.04 -17.94
C ALA A 133 -2.86 17.37 -18.67
N ASN A 134 -1.74 18.08 -18.80
CA ASN A 134 -0.54 17.59 -19.48
C ASN A 134 0.52 17.12 -18.49
N PHE A 135 0.12 16.38 -17.44
CA PHE A 135 1.05 15.81 -16.47
C PHE A 135 2.03 14.87 -17.17
N ALA A 136 3.32 14.95 -16.81
CA ALA A 136 4.38 14.27 -17.56
C ALA A 136 4.13 12.77 -17.70
N VAL A 137 3.66 12.10 -16.64
CA VAL A 137 3.42 10.65 -16.61
C VAL A 137 2.32 10.19 -17.56
N ILE A 138 1.28 10.97 -17.80
CA ILE A 138 0.20 10.61 -18.76
C ILE A 138 0.40 11.22 -20.14
N LYS A 139 1.25 12.24 -20.27
CA LYS A 139 1.57 12.91 -21.54
C LYS A 139 2.58 12.11 -22.37
N HIS A 140 3.51 11.43 -21.72
CA HIS A 140 4.63 10.75 -22.37
C HIS A 140 4.46 9.23 -22.44
N THR A 141 3.29 8.72 -22.09
CA THR A 141 2.87 7.32 -22.32
C THR A 141 2.35 7.10 -23.73
N ASN A 142 2.56 5.91 -24.28
CA ASN A 142 2.13 5.51 -25.63
C ASN A 142 0.74 4.87 -25.66
N MET A 143 0.18 4.52 -24.50
CA MET A 143 -1.11 3.87 -24.33
C MET A 143 -2.14 4.82 -23.67
N PRO A 144 -3.44 4.49 -23.67
CA PRO A 144 -4.43 5.19 -22.87
C PRO A 144 -3.99 5.32 -21.41
N ALA A 145 -3.95 6.55 -20.92
CA ALA A 145 -3.37 6.87 -19.63
C ALA A 145 -4.27 7.83 -18.83
N ILE A 146 -4.40 7.55 -17.55
CA ILE A 146 -5.09 8.41 -16.58
C ILE A 146 -4.26 8.64 -15.32
N LEU A 147 -4.55 9.72 -14.62
CA LEU A 147 -4.05 10.02 -13.28
C LEU A 147 -5.25 10.23 -12.36
N VAL A 148 -5.38 9.39 -11.34
CA VAL A 148 -6.49 9.42 -10.39
C VAL A 148 -6.03 10.12 -9.12
N GLU A 149 -6.67 11.24 -8.81
CA GLU A 149 -6.58 11.90 -7.52
C GLU A 149 -7.65 11.33 -6.60
N THR A 150 -7.25 10.43 -5.72
CA THR A 150 -8.16 9.59 -4.92
C THR A 150 -9.02 10.39 -3.94
N ALA A 151 -8.41 11.30 -3.19
CA ALA A 151 -9.05 12.29 -2.32
C ALA A 151 -8.03 13.40 -1.95
N PHE A 152 -8.43 14.41 -1.16
CA PHE A 152 -7.51 15.48 -0.72
C PHE A 152 -6.80 15.12 0.58
N ILE A 153 -5.49 14.89 0.54
CA ILE A 153 -4.69 14.53 1.72
C ILE A 153 -4.59 15.66 2.75
N ASP A 154 -4.78 16.92 2.34
CA ASP A 154 -4.73 18.09 3.22
C ASP A 154 -6.11 18.53 3.74
N ASN A 155 -7.19 17.84 3.34
CA ASN A 155 -8.53 18.03 3.90
C ASN A 155 -8.78 17.02 5.03
N TYR A 156 -9.41 17.45 6.12
CA TYR A 156 -9.55 16.63 7.33
C TYR A 156 -10.34 15.32 7.10
N ASP A 157 -11.50 15.40 6.44
CA ASP A 157 -12.37 14.23 6.25
C ASP A 157 -11.82 13.26 5.20
N ASP A 158 -11.27 13.81 4.12
CA ASP A 158 -10.59 13.01 3.10
C ASP A 158 -9.30 12.37 3.63
N ASN A 159 -8.53 13.07 4.45
CA ASN A 159 -7.34 12.51 5.09
C ASN A 159 -7.70 11.34 6.01
N ARG A 160 -8.73 11.48 6.87
CA ARG A 160 -9.20 10.37 7.71
C ARG A 160 -9.66 9.18 6.89
N PHE A 161 -10.32 9.42 5.76
CA PHE A 161 -10.70 8.38 4.81
C PHE A 161 -9.46 7.68 4.22
N LEU A 162 -8.48 8.45 3.71
CA LEU A 162 -7.23 7.91 3.17
C LEU A 162 -6.35 7.20 4.21
N ALA A 163 -6.48 7.55 5.49
CA ALA A 163 -5.77 6.87 6.58
C ALA A 163 -6.30 5.45 6.81
N SER A 164 -7.59 5.22 6.55
CA SER A 164 -8.28 3.95 6.80
C SER A 164 -8.01 2.92 5.71
N ASP A 165 -7.96 1.65 6.10
CA ASP A 165 -7.76 0.56 5.14
C ASP A 165 -9.00 0.37 4.25
N ASP A 166 -10.21 0.55 4.81
CA ASP A 166 -11.47 0.61 4.03
C ASP A 166 -11.42 1.70 2.95
N GLY A 167 -10.94 2.90 3.28
CA GLY A 167 -10.86 3.98 2.31
C GLY A 167 -9.89 3.69 1.16
N LYS A 168 -8.72 3.13 1.47
CA LYS A 168 -7.75 2.69 0.44
C LYS A 168 -8.30 1.55 -0.41
N TYR A 169 -8.99 0.61 0.20
CA TYR A 169 -9.66 -0.49 -0.50
C TYR A 169 -10.75 0.03 -1.45
N LYS A 170 -11.63 0.93 -0.98
CA LYS A 170 -12.66 1.58 -1.81
C LYS A 170 -12.08 2.35 -2.99
N CYS A 171 -10.95 3.06 -2.80
CA CYS A 171 -10.23 3.68 -3.91
C CYS A 171 -9.80 2.64 -4.95
N ALA A 172 -9.17 1.54 -4.51
CA ALA A 172 -8.73 0.49 -5.42
C ALA A 172 -9.90 -0.19 -6.14
N VAL A 173 -11.01 -0.45 -5.45
CA VAL A 173 -12.24 -1.03 -6.04
C VAL A 173 -12.86 -0.09 -7.07
N GLY A 174 -12.93 1.22 -6.78
CA GLY A 174 -13.43 2.22 -7.72
C GLY A 174 -12.62 2.26 -9.00
N ILE A 175 -11.29 2.26 -8.89
CA ILE A 175 -10.40 2.19 -10.06
C ILE A 175 -10.58 0.86 -10.81
N TYR A 176 -10.61 -0.27 -10.09
CA TYR A 176 -10.76 -1.61 -10.67
C TYR A 176 -12.06 -1.76 -11.48
N LYS A 177 -13.19 -1.34 -10.91
CA LYS A 177 -14.51 -1.37 -11.58
C LYS A 177 -14.48 -0.54 -12.87
N GLY A 178 -13.90 0.66 -12.82
CA GLY A 178 -13.75 1.51 -14.00
C GLY A 178 -12.84 0.96 -15.08
N ILE A 179 -11.74 0.30 -14.71
CA ILE A 179 -10.88 -0.41 -15.67
C ILE A 179 -11.64 -1.57 -16.31
N CYS A 180 -12.40 -2.34 -15.53
CA CYS A 180 -13.20 -3.44 -16.06
C CYS A 180 -14.27 -2.95 -17.05
N ASP A 181 -14.95 -1.84 -16.71
CA ASP A 181 -15.92 -1.19 -17.59
C ASP A 181 -15.27 -0.75 -18.91
N TYR A 182 -14.12 -0.07 -18.84
CA TYR A 182 -13.35 0.33 -20.02
C TYR A 182 -12.93 -0.86 -20.91
N LEU A 183 -12.55 -1.98 -20.28
CA LEU A 183 -12.15 -3.21 -20.98
C LEU A 183 -13.36 -4.02 -21.48
N GLY A 184 -14.59 -3.67 -21.09
CA GLY A 184 -15.79 -4.45 -21.40
C GLY A 184 -15.80 -5.83 -20.75
N ILE A 185 -15.22 -5.96 -19.55
CA ILE A 185 -15.18 -7.22 -18.79
C ILE A 185 -15.94 -7.10 -17.48
N GLU A 186 -16.46 -8.22 -16.99
CA GLU A 186 -17.11 -8.29 -15.68
C GLU A 186 -16.08 -8.19 -14.56
N TYR A 187 -16.29 -7.26 -13.62
CA TYR A 187 -15.48 -7.20 -12.41
C TYR A 187 -15.87 -8.34 -11.46
N LYS A 188 -14.86 -8.95 -10.86
CA LYS A 188 -15.01 -9.97 -9.82
C LYS A 188 -14.50 -9.41 -8.51
N LEU A 189 -15.41 -9.18 -7.57
CA LEU A 189 -15.07 -8.95 -6.17
C LEU A 189 -15.36 -10.25 -5.42
N GLU A 190 -14.48 -10.63 -4.49
CA GLU A 190 -14.88 -11.65 -3.52
C GLU A 190 -16.09 -11.13 -2.73
N SER A 191 -17.05 -12.00 -2.45
CA SER A 191 -18.23 -11.63 -1.67
C SER A 191 -17.80 -11.06 -0.33
N GLU A 192 -18.52 -10.05 0.18
CA GLU A 192 -18.30 -9.48 1.52
C GLU A 192 -18.22 -10.59 2.59
N ASP A 193 -19.02 -11.65 2.47
CA ASP A 193 -18.98 -12.82 3.36
C ASP A 193 -17.60 -13.49 3.46
N LYS A 194 -16.82 -13.51 2.37
CA LYS A 194 -15.46 -14.10 2.35
C LYS A 194 -14.41 -13.16 2.94
N LEU A 195 -14.57 -11.85 2.75
CA LEU A 195 -13.71 -10.84 3.37
C LEU A 195 -13.91 -10.81 4.88
N VAL A 196 -15.17 -10.80 5.32
CA VAL A 196 -15.54 -10.88 6.74
C VAL A 196 -15.05 -12.20 7.35
N SER A 197 -15.14 -13.33 6.63
CA SER A 197 -14.60 -14.59 7.15
C SER A 197 -13.09 -14.55 7.31
N ARG A 198 -12.36 -13.95 6.37
CA ARG A 198 -10.89 -13.84 6.47
C ARG A 198 -10.46 -12.90 7.60
N GLU A 199 -11.12 -11.74 7.75
CA GLU A 199 -10.86 -10.84 8.88
C GLU A 199 -11.20 -11.51 10.22
N TYR A 200 -12.28 -12.30 10.29
CA TYR A 200 -12.63 -13.08 11.47
C TYR A 200 -11.59 -14.16 11.78
N GLU A 201 -11.10 -14.87 10.76
CA GLU A 201 -10.01 -15.85 10.90
C GLU A 201 -8.71 -15.21 11.36
N GLU A 202 -8.29 -14.09 10.75
CA GLU A 202 -7.09 -13.35 11.15
C GLU A 202 -7.21 -12.80 12.59
N LEU A 203 -8.40 -12.30 12.97
CA LEU A 203 -8.65 -11.86 14.34
C LEU A 203 -8.60 -13.03 15.33
N ASN A 204 -9.19 -14.18 14.98
CA ASN A 204 -9.13 -15.36 15.82
C ASN A 204 -7.71 -15.90 15.97
N GLU A 205 -6.91 -15.93 14.90
CA GLU A 205 -5.48 -16.30 15.00
C GLU A 205 -4.72 -15.34 15.92
N ARG A 206 -5.02 -14.04 15.85
CA ARG A 206 -4.42 -13.05 16.74
C ARG A 206 -4.85 -13.23 18.19
N LEU A 207 -6.14 -13.50 18.42
CA LEU A 207 -6.67 -13.78 19.76
C LEU A 207 -6.07 -15.07 20.33
N GLU A 208 -5.98 -16.13 19.54
CA GLU A 208 -5.37 -17.40 19.95
C GLU A 208 -3.90 -17.21 20.34
N LYS A 209 -3.13 -16.41 19.60
CA LYS A 209 -1.74 -16.06 19.97
C LYS A 209 -1.63 -15.26 21.27
N VAL A 210 -2.66 -14.48 21.61
CA VAL A 210 -2.71 -13.69 22.86
C VAL A 210 -3.14 -14.56 24.03
N GLU A 211 -4.12 -15.43 23.84
CA GLU A 211 -4.63 -16.34 24.89
C GLU A 211 -3.67 -17.49 25.17
N ASN A 212 -3.02 -18.02 24.12
CA ASN A 212 -2.07 -19.13 24.19
C ASN A 212 -0.72 -18.71 23.58
N PRO A 213 0.06 -17.84 24.25
CA PRO A 213 1.36 -17.44 23.75
C PRO A 213 2.32 -18.63 23.69
N MET A 214 3.10 -18.73 22.62
CA MET A 214 4.18 -19.71 22.54
C MET A 214 5.18 -19.45 23.67
N ILE A 215 5.48 -20.50 24.44
CA ILE A 215 6.43 -20.45 25.55
C ILE A 215 7.75 -21.09 25.12
N TYR A 216 8.83 -20.35 25.29
CA TYR A 216 10.20 -20.73 24.98
C TYR A 216 10.92 -21.08 26.28
N ASP A 217 10.93 -22.37 26.59
CA ASP A 217 11.48 -22.89 27.84
C ASP A 217 12.97 -23.18 27.75
N TYR A 218 13.47 -23.58 26.57
CA TYR A 218 14.84 -24.07 26.43
C TYR A 218 15.54 -23.45 25.22
N VAL A 219 16.74 -22.93 25.45
CA VAL A 219 17.59 -22.27 24.44
C VAL A 219 17.89 -23.19 23.25
N ASP A 220 18.17 -24.46 23.53
CA ASP A 220 18.64 -25.41 22.52
C ASP A 220 17.49 -26.15 21.81
N GLU A 221 16.28 -26.12 22.38
CA GLU A 221 15.15 -26.88 21.84
C GLU A 221 14.21 -25.97 21.02
N ASN A 222 13.51 -25.04 21.67
CA ASN A 222 12.43 -24.30 21.03
C ASN A 222 12.69 -22.81 20.86
N MET A 223 13.79 -22.27 21.42
CA MET A 223 14.17 -20.87 21.24
C MET A 223 14.45 -20.53 19.76
N PRO A 224 13.93 -19.42 19.24
CA PRO A 224 14.13 -19.04 17.85
C PRO A 224 15.58 -18.59 17.61
N GLU A 225 16.11 -18.92 16.43
CA GLU A 225 17.54 -18.72 16.10
C GLU A 225 18.02 -17.28 16.29
N TRP A 226 17.18 -16.29 15.97
CA TRP A 226 17.50 -14.87 16.13
C TRP A 226 17.66 -14.44 17.59
N ALA A 227 17.05 -15.17 18.53
CA ALA A 227 17.07 -14.87 19.96
C ALA A 227 18.18 -15.61 20.71
N ARG A 228 18.54 -16.82 20.25
CA ARG A 228 19.49 -17.71 20.92
C ARG A 228 20.74 -16.98 21.42
N PRO A 229 21.48 -16.19 20.62
CA PRO A 229 22.72 -15.57 21.09
C PRO A 229 22.54 -14.67 22.32
N THR A 230 21.49 -13.86 22.35
CA THR A 230 21.23 -12.95 23.48
C THR A 230 20.70 -13.72 24.69
N ILE A 231 19.79 -14.68 24.49
CA ILE A 231 19.24 -15.45 25.61
C ILE A 231 20.29 -16.36 26.24
N THR A 232 21.14 -17.04 25.44
CA THR A 232 22.30 -17.78 25.95
C THR A 232 23.19 -16.89 26.80
N LYS A 233 23.58 -15.71 26.29
CA LYS A 233 24.39 -14.74 27.03
C LYS A 233 23.75 -14.35 28.37
N LEU A 234 22.45 -14.10 28.40
CA LEU A 234 21.73 -13.71 29.61
C LEU A 234 21.67 -14.84 30.63
N VAL A 235 21.49 -16.08 30.17
CA VAL A 235 21.52 -17.28 31.03
C VAL A 235 22.93 -17.52 31.58
N ASP A 236 23.95 -17.49 30.72
CA ASP A 236 25.36 -17.72 31.11
C ASP A 236 25.85 -16.68 32.12
N LYS A 237 25.40 -15.43 31.98
CA LYS A 237 25.72 -14.34 32.91
C LYS A 237 24.81 -14.31 34.16
N GLY A 238 23.83 -15.20 34.25
CA GLY A 238 22.90 -15.28 35.37
C GLY A 238 21.85 -14.16 35.45
N PHE A 239 21.71 -13.36 34.38
CA PHE A 239 20.63 -12.36 34.28
C PHE A 239 19.26 -12.99 34.01
N LEU A 240 19.25 -14.21 33.49
CA LEU A 240 18.05 -14.99 33.25
C LEU A 240 18.24 -16.40 33.81
N LYS A 241 17.27 -16.90 34.56
CA LYS A 241 17.34 -18.23 35.16
C LYS A 241 15.98 -18.91 35.02
N GLY A 242 15.99 -20.17 34.63
CA GLY A 242 14.79 -21.00 34.59
C GLY A 242 14.33 -21.43 35.98
N ASP A 243 13.19 -22.11 36.00
CA ASP A 243 12.63 -22.75 37.20
C ASP A 243 13.46 -23.98 37.66
N GLU A 244 12.90 -24.78 38.58
CA GLU A 244 13.55 -25.99 39.11
C GLU A 244 13.80 -27.07 38.04
N GLU A 245 13.06 -27.03 36.93
CA GLU A 245 13.21 -27.92 35.77
C GLU A 245 14.04 -27.26 34.64
N GLY A 246 14.57 -26.05 34.88
CA GLY A 246 15.37 -25.29 33.93
C GLY A 246 14.55 -24.56 32.85
N LYS A 247 13.22 -24.49 32.98
CA LYS A 247 12.34 -23.83 32.00
C LYS A 247 12.40 -22.32 32.14
N LEU A 248 12.67 -21.63 31.05
CA LEU A 248 12.76 -20.16 31.02
C LEU A 248 11.39 -19.47 30.95
N GLY A 249 10.33 -20.13 30.46
CA GLY A 249 8.98 -19.57 30.46
C GLY A 249 8.82 -18.30 29.61
N LEU A 250 9.64 -18.08 28.58
CA LEU A 250 9.65 -16.81 27.86
C LEU A 250 8.59 -16.77 26.77
N THR A 251 7.89 -15.65 26.66
CA THR A 251 7.11 -15.33 25.45
C THR A 251 7.97 -14.60 24.43
N GLU A 252 7.52 -14.53 23.17
CA GLU A 252 8.23 -13.78 22.13
C GLU A 252 8.45 -12.30 22.52
N ASP A 253 7.47 -11.67 23.17
CA ASP A 253 7.57 -10.29 23.63
C ASP A 253 8.64 -10.09 24.70
N LEU A 254 8.74 -11.02 25.67
CA LEU A 254 9.80 -11.00 26.67
C LEU A 254 11.16 -11.17 26.02
N ILE A 255 11.30 -12.10 25.07
CA ILE A 255 12.53 -12.28 24.30
C ILE A 255 12.92 -10.99 23.58
N ARG A 256 11.98 -10.37 22.86
CA ARG A 256 12.23 -9.10 22.15
C ARG A 256 12.66 -8.00 23.12
N MET A 257 12.02 -7.90 24.28
CA MET A 257 12.40 -6.95 25.33
C MET A 257 13.84 -7.19 25.81
N PHE A 258 14.21 -8.44 26.09
CA PHE A 258 15.59 -8.79 26.47
C PHE A 258 16.61 -8.41 25.41
N ILE A 259 16.30 -8.61 24.12
CA ILE A 259 17.19 -8.19 23.03
C ILE A 259 17.33 -6.67 22.92
N VAL A 260 16.22 -5.94 23.04
CA VAL A 260 16.25 -4.48 23.02
C VAL A 260 17.11 -3.94 24.17
N ASN A 261 16.92 -4.48 25.38
CA ASN A 261 17.69 -4.10 26.56
C ASN A 261 19.18 -4.47 26.43
N ASP A 262 19.50 -5.63 25.84
CA ASP A 262 20.89 -6.03 25.60
C ASP A 262 21.58 -5.09 24.60
N ARG A 263 20.90 -4.73 23.52
CA ARG A 263 21.38 -3.75 22.54
C ARG A 263 21.57 -2.36 23.15
N ALA A 264 20.69 -1.97 24.07
CA ALA A 264 20.80 -0.73 24.85
C ALA A 264 21.92 -0.80 25.91
N GLY A 265 22.55 -1.95 26.11
CA GLY A 265 23.66 -2.14 27.03
C GLY A 265 23.27 -2.35 28.49
N VAL A 266 22.00 -2.66 28.76
CA VAL A 266 21.47 -2.89 30.11
C VAL A 266 22.18 -4.05 30.82
N TYR A 267 22.59 -5.08 30.08
CA TYR A 267 23.21 -6.31 30.60
C TYR A 267 24.73 -6.34 30.41
N ARG A 268 25.36 -5.17 30.38
CA ARG A 268 26.82 -5.04 30.39
C ARG A 268 27.30 -5.05 31.84
N GLU A 269 28.00 -6.11 32.21
CA GLU A 269 29.12 -6.01 33.15
C GLU A 269 30.34 -5.53 32.37
#